data_AF-A0A7L9WVE5-F1
#
_entry.id   AF-A0A7L9WVE5-F1
#
_cell.length_a   1.000
_cell.length_b   1.000
_cell.length_c   1.000
_cell.angle_alpha   90.00
_cell.angle_beta   90.00
_cell.angle_gamma   90.00
#
_symmetry.space_group_name_H-M   'P 1'
#
loop_
_entity.id
_entity.type
_entity.pdbx_description
1 polymer ?
#
loop_
_entity_poly.entity_id
_entity_poly.type
_entity_poly.pdbx_seq_one_letter_code
_entity_poly.pdbx_strand_id
1 'polypeptide(L)' 'MLALALVRFLASLGCQIDEGSSHPCVFLGRDLTDLAYSLGFFAAWGPLILFPICAGVAMLWGLTRLILFIAQPKD' A
#
# COMPACT_ATOMS: atom_id res chain seq x y z
N MET A 1 0.24 -2.55 0.56
CA MET A 1 0.69 -3.70 1.40
C MET A 1 2.06 -4.20 1.01
N LEU A 2 2.32 -4.47 -0.28
CA LEU A 2 3.66 -4.83 -0.77
C LEU A 2 4.75 -3.83 -0.31
N ALA A 3 4.50 -2.52 -0.45
CA ALA A 3 5.45 -1.49 -0.02
C ALA A 3 5.78 -1.56 1.48
N LEU A 4 4.77 -1.75 2.33
CA LEU A 4 4.97 -1.91 3.78
C LEU A 4 5.80 -3.16 4.11
N ALA A 5 5.52 -4.28 3.42
CA ALA A 5 6.29 -5.51 3.59
C ALA A 5 7.75 -5.34 3.17
N LEU A 6 8.00 -4.65 2.05
CA LEU A 6 9.34 -4.36 1.58
C LEU A 6 10.08 -3.41 2.53
N VAL A 7 9.44 -2.35 3.04
CA VAL A 7 10.01 -1.46 4.06
C VAL A 7 10.44 -2.25 5.30
N ARG A 8 9.58 -3.16 5.80
CA ARG A 8 9.91 -4.02 6.95
C ARG A 8 11.08 -4.95 6.65
N PHE A 9 11.14 -5.49 5.44
CA PHE A 9 12.25 -6.33 5.01
C PHE A 9 13.57 -5.55 4.95
N LEU A 10 13.58 -4.36 4.33
CA LEU A 10 14.78 -3.51 4.27
C LEU A 10 15.21 -3.04 5.67
N ALA A 11 14.26 -2.74 6.55
CA ALA A 11 14.56 -2.41 7.95
C ALA A 11 15.23 -3.59 8.68
N SER A 12 14.83 -4.84 8.40
CA SER A 12 15.48 -6.03 8.97
C SER A 12 16.91 -6.24 8.48
N LEU A 13 17.26 -5.68 7.33
CA LEU A 13 18.62 -5.67 6.78
C LEU A 13 19.48 -4.52 7.34
N GLY A 14 18.92 -3.69 8.23
CA GLY A 14 19.61 -2.57 8.87
C GLY A 14 19.47 -1.23 8.15
N CYS A 15 18.63 -1.13 7.11
CA CYS A 15 18.42 0.14 6.43
C CYS A 15 17.45 1.04 7.20
N GLN A 16 17.86 2.30 7.38
CA GLN A 16 17.02 3.34 7.95
C GLN A 16 16.12 3.93 6.86
N ILE A 17 14.83 4.06 7.16
CA ILE A 17 13.81 4.50 6.20
C ILE A 17 13.02 5.61 6.88
N ASP A 18 13.20 6.83 6.37
CA ASP A 18 12.54 8.02 6.87
C ASP A 18 11.72 8.67 5.73
N GLU A 19 10.63 9.32 6.11
CA GLU A 19 9.72 9.96 5.16
C GLU A 19 10.27 11.29 4.63
N GLY A 20 11.18 11.92 5.39
CA GLY A 20 11.69 13.27 5.14
C GLY A 20 13.11 13.33 4.56
N SER A 21 13.82 12.21 4.49
CA SER A 21 15.20 12.18 4.01
C SER A 21 15.60 10.81 3.47
N SER A 22 16.47 10.81 2.47
CA SER A 22 17.11 9.61 1.95
C SER A 22 18.34 9.26 2.81
N HIS A 23 18.38 8.01 3.28
CA HIS A 23 19.50 7.47 4.05
C HIS A 23 20.25 6.40 3.25
N PRO A 24 21.60 6.41 3.28
CA PRO A 24 22.39 5.47 2.50
C PRO A 24 22.07 4.03 2.92
N CYS A 25 21.51 3.27 1.99
CA CYS A 25 21.16 1.86 2.16
C CYS A 25 21.85 1.06 1.06
N VAL A 26 23.01 0.51 1.37
CA VAL A 26 23.79 -0.33 0.46
C VAL A 26 23.65 -1.78 0.86
N PHE A 27 23.03 -2.58 -0.01
CA PHE A 27 22.89 -4.02 0.20
C PHE A 27 23.53 -4.79 -0.95
N LEU A 28 24.42 -5.73 -0.64
CA LEU A 28 25.16 -6.51 -1.64
C LEU A 28 25.90 -5.64 -2.69
N GLY A 29 26.34 -4.43 -2.31
CA GLY A 29 27.00 -3.48 -3.20
C GLY A 29 26.06 -2.76 -4.18
N ARG A 30 24.73 -2.91 -4.02
CA ARG A 30 23.72 -2.13 -4.74
C ARG A 30 23.21 -1.02 -3.84
N ASP A 31 23.13 0.18 -4.39
CA ASP A 31 22.49 1.31 -3.74
C ASP A 31 20.97 1.19 -3.87
N LEU A 32 20.30 1.05 -2.73
CA LEU A 32 18.85 0.96 -2.62
C LEU A 32 18.27 2.20 -1.93
N THR A 33 19.05 3.26 -1.76
CA THR A 33 18.65 4.48 -1.03
C THR A 33 17.37 5.09 -1.57
N ASP A 34 17.32 5.38 -2.89
CA ASP A 34 16.13 5.98 -3.52
C ASP A 34 14.93 5.02 -3.53
N LEU A 35 15.19 3.73 -3.64
CA LEU A 35 14.15 2.70 -3.58
C LEU A 35 13.54 2.65 -2.17
N ALA A 36 14.37 2.63 -1.13
CA ALA A 36 13.97 2.58 0.27
C ALA A 36 13.15 3.82 0.64
N TYR A 37 13.59 5.01 0.21
CA TYR A 37 12.86 6.27 0.38
C TYR A 37 11.49 6.24 -0.31
N SER A 38 11.45 5.88 -1.59
CA SER A 38 10.20 5.81 -2.36
C SER A 38 9.21 4.81 -1.74
N LEU A 39 9.69 3.64 -1.31
CA LEU A 39 8.89 2.62 -0.64
C LEU A 39 8.36 3.11 0.71
N GLY A 40 9.17 3.83 1.49
CA GLY A 40 8.75 4.47 2.74
C GLY A 40 7.60 5.44 2.51
N PHE A 41 7.73 6.32 1.51
CA PHE A 41 6.69 7.26 1.12
C PHE A 41 5.39 6.56 0.72
N PHE A 42 5.45 5.56 -0.17
CA PHE A 42 4.26 4.80 -0.56
C PHE A 42 3.67 3.96 0.57
N ALA A 43 4.48 3.49 1.51
CA ALA A 43 4.01 2.73 2.66
C ALA A 43 3.24 3.62 3.64
N ALA A 44 3.71 4.85 3.90
CA ALA A 44 3.06 5.82 4.78
C ALA A 44 1.81 6.45 4.14
N TRP A 45 1.94 6.95 2.90
CA TRP A 45 0.94 7.80 2.27
C TRP A 45 0.02 7.05 1.30
N GLY A 46 0.48 5.95 0.72
CA GLY A 46 -0.27 5.16 -0.25
C GLY A 46 -1.62 4.65 0.30
N PRO A 47 -1.67 4.05 1.51
CA PRO A 47 -2.93 3.62 2.11
C PRO A 47 -3.90 4.79 2.34
N LEU A 48 -3.40 5.98 2.69
CA LEU A 48 -4.25 7.12 3.01
C LEU A 48 -5.14 7.54 1.83
N ILE A 49 -4.59 7.49 0.61
CA ILE A 49 -5.30 7.87 -0.62
C ILE A 49 -6.04 6.67 -1.21
N LEU A 50 -5.36 5.53 -1.31
CA LEU A 50 -5.91 4.39 -2.04
C LEU A 50 -7.01 3.67 -1.26
N PHE A 51 -6.91 3.61 0.07
CA PHE A 51 -7.90 2.94 0.92
C PHE A 51 -9.31 3.53 0.78
N PRO A 52 -9.55 4.85 0.96
CA PRO A 52 -10.90 5.40 0.84
C PRO A 52 -11.49 5.23 -0.57
N ILE A 53 -10.67 5.31 -1.61
CA ILE A 53 -11.11 5.10 -2.99
C ILE A 53 -11.53 3.64 -3.18
N CYS A 54 -10.67 2.67 -2.82
CA CYS A 54 -10.99 1.25 -2.94
C CYS A 54 -12.18 0.85 -2.07
N ALA A 55 -12.24 1.34 -0.83
CA ALA A 55 -13.36 1.09 0.07
C ALA A 55 -14.67 1.65 -0.47
N GLY A 56 -14.66 2.87 -1.02
CA GLY A 56 -15.83 3.49 -1.64
C GLY A 56 -16.33 2.70 -2.84
N VAL A 57 -15.42 2.28 -3.74
CA VAL A 57 -15.76 1.46 -4.91
C VAL A 57 -16.32 0.09 -4.47
N ALA A 58 -15.67 -0.56 -3.51
CA ALA A 58 -16.14 -1.85 -2.98
C ALA A 58 -17.51 -1.73 -2.30
N MET A 59 -17.76 -0.63 -1.58
CA MET A 59 -19.03 -0.35 -0.93
C MET A 59 -20.14 -0.13 -1.96
N LEU A 60 -19.91 0.70 -2.98
CA LEU A 60 -20.88 0.92 -4.05
C LEU A 60 -21.20 -0.38 -4.80
N TRP A 61 -20.16 -1.15 -5.16
CA TRP A 61 -20.34 -2.44 -5.80
C TRP A 61 -21.14 -3.42 -4.93
N GLY A 62 -20.82 -3.50 -3.63
CA GLY A 62 -21.54 -4.33 -2.67
C GLY A 62 -23.01 -3.94 -2.53
N LEU A 63 -23.29 -2.64 -2.46
CA LEU A 63 -24.67 -2.11 -2.42
C LEU A 63 -25.44 -2.45 -3.70
N THR A 64 -24.85 -2.25 -4.88
CA THR A 64 -25.49 -2.63 -6.15
C THR A 64 -25.79 -4.12 -6.19
N ARG A 65 -24.85 -4.97 -5.77
CA ARG A 65 -25.05 -6.43 -5.72
C ARG A 65 -26.14 -6.82 -4.73
N LEU A 66 -26.22 -6.16 -3.58
CA LEU A 66 -27.26 -6.39 -2.58
C LEU A 66 -28.64 -6.01 -3.13
N ILE A 67 -28.76 -4.84 -3.78
CA ILE A 67 -30.01 -4.39 -4.39
C ILE A 67 -30.46 -5.39 -5.45
N LEU A 68 -29.55 -5.80 -6.34
CA LEU A 68 -29.87 -6.80 -7.37
C LEU A 68 -30.27 -8.13 -6.74
N PHE A 69 -29.57 -8.59 -5.70
CA PHE A 69 -29.94 -9.83 -5.00
C PHE A 69 -31.36 -9.80 -4.42
N ILE A 70 -31.80 -8.65 -3.90
CA ILE A 70 -33.15 -8.47 -3.34
C ILE A 70 -34.20 -8.33 -4.47
N ALA A 71 -33.85 -7.66 -5.56
CA ALA A 71 -34.79 -7.31 -6.63
C ALA A 71 -35.06 -8.45 -7.63
N GLN A 72 -34.21 -9.48 -7.68
CA GLN A 72 -34.41 -10.59 -8.61
C GLN A 72 -35.57 -11.47 -8.11
N PRO A 73 -36.63 -11.68 -8.91
CA PRO A 73 -37.72 -12.58 -8.55
C PRO A 73 -37.16 -13.99 -8.38
N LYS A 74 -37.53 -14.63 -7.29
CA LYS A 74 -37.17 -16.00 -6.98
C LYS A 74 -38.22 -16.89 -7.66
N ASP A 75 -37.88 -17.42 -8.82
CA ASP A 75 -38.67 -18.47 -9.49
C ASP A 75 -38.80 -19.71 -8.59
#